data_AF-A0A9E4AYR4-F1
#
_entry.id   AF-A0A9E4AYR4-F1
#
_cell.length_a   1.000
_cell.length_b   1.000
_cell.length_c   1.000
_cell.angle_alpha   90.00
_cell.angle_beta   90.00
_cell.angle_gamma   90.00
#
_symmetry.space_group_name_H-M   'P 1'
#
loop_
_entity.id
_entity.type
_entity.pdbx_description
1 polymer ?
#
loop_
_entity_poly.entity_id
_entity_poly.type
_entity_poly.pdbx_seq_one_letter_code
_entity_poly.pdbx_strand_id
1 'polypeptide(L)'
;MDWVFNTFSEYLENDFKKRIGKQDPTVSDLWQAFQVLFPATSAQLLVQEPVGNTVRFKPLAFYHADEMGPLIEAPLEYLRGNFGGGKFKINFYHGMQFIATINFKPEGPEIWRELPELEGNPISNQ
;
A
#
# COMPACT_ATOMS: atom_id res chain seq x y z
N MET A 1 -4.09 -12.59 0.64
CA MET A 1 -4.01 -11.84 -0.64
C MET A 1 -5.31 -11.10 -0.98
N ASP A 2 -6.48 -11.64 -0.62
CA ASP A 2 -7.80 -11.11 -1.02
C ASP A 2 -7.99 -9.61 -0.74
N TRP A 3 -7.53 -9.11 0.41
CA TRP A 3 -7.66 -7.68 0.71
C TRP A 3 -6.83 -6.80 -0.24
N VAL A 4 -5.64 -7.27 -0.65
CA VAL A 4 -4.76 -6.57 -1.59
C VAL A 4 -5.41 -6.57 -2.97
N PHE A 5 -5.92 -7.72 -3.41
CA PHE A 5 -6.69 -7.81 -4.65
C PHE A 5 -7.88 -6.85 -4.65
N ASN A 6 -8.70 -6.86 -3.60
CA ASN A 6 -9.85 -5.95 -3.46
C ASN A 6 -9.44 -4.47 -3.47
N THR A 7 -8.26 -4.15 -2.91
CA THR A 7 -7.69 -2.79 -2.93
C THR A 7 -7.32 -2.37 -4.35
N PHE A 8 -6.94 -3.31 -5.22
CA PHE A 8 -6.48 -3.06 -6.59
C PHE A 8 -7.61 -3.14 -7.62
N SER A 9 -8.78 -3.69 -7.27
CA SER A 9 -9.87 -3.99 -8.22
C SER A 9 -10.27 -2.80 -9.09
N GLU A 10 -10.43 -1.61 -8.52
CA GLU A 10 -10.81 -0.41 -9.27
C GLU A 10 -9.73 -0.04 -10.32
N TYR A 11 -8.46 -0.13 -9.95
CA TYR A 11 -7.37 0.11 -10.89
C TYR A 11 -7.38 -0.93 -12.02
N LEU A 12 -7.51 -2.21 -11.67
CA LEU A 12 -7.49 -3.32 -12.62
C LEU A 12 -8.67 -3.24 -13.61
N GLU A 13 -9.87 -2.92 -13.13
CA GLU A 13 -11.05 -2.74 -14.00
C GLU A 13 -10.85 -1.58 -14.98
N ASN A 14 -10.37 -0.44 -14.48
CA ASN A 14 -10.15 0.75 -15.30
C ASN A 14 -9.06 0.53 -16.35
N ASP A 15 -8.00 -0.17 -15.97
CA ASP A 15 -6.91 -0.52 -16.86
C ASP A 15 -7.35 -1.58 -17.90
N PHE A 16 -8.10 -2.60 -17.50
CA PHE A 16 -8.68 -3.59 -18.42
C PHE A 16 -9.57 -2.93 -19.48
N LYS A 17 -10.49 -2.04 -19.04
CA LYS A 17 -11.38 -1.27 -19.93
C LYS A 17 -10.62 -0.42 -20.94
N LYS A 18 -9.42 0.08 -20.58
CA LYS A 18 -8.56 0.84 -21.48
C LYS A 18 -7.84 -0.04 -22.51
N ARG A 19 -7.35 -1.21 -22.11
CA ARG A 19 -6.58 -2.10 -22.99
C ARG A 19 -7.46 -2.89 -23.96
N ILE A 20 -8.58 -3.42 -23.50
CA ILE A 20 -9.43 -4.37 -24.24
C ILE A 20 -10.73 -3.72 -24.76
N GLY A 21 -11.09 -2.54 -24.24
CA GLY A 21 -12.31 -1.81 -24.61
C GLY A 21 -13.44 -1.93 -23.57
N LYS A 22 -14.66 -1.51 -23.91
CA LYS A 22 -15.82 -1.43 -22.99
C LYS A 22 -16.42 -2.79 -22.55
N GLN A 23 -15.63 -3.86 -22.56
CA GLN A 23 -16.06 -5.15 -22.03
C GLN A 23 -15.87 -5.15 -20.51
N ASP A 24 -16.85 -5.64 -19.78
CA ASP A 24 -16.74 -5.80 -18.33
C ASP A 24 -15.86 -7.04 -18.03
N PRO A 25 -14.75 -6.88 -17.29
CA PRO A 25 -13.90 -8.00 -16.92
C PRO A 25 -14.59 -8.91 -15.92
N THR A 26 -14.38 -10.22 -16.05
CA THR A 26 -14.77 -11.17 -15.00
C THR A 26 -13.81 -11.07 -13.81
N VAL A 27 -14.22 -11.58 -12.64
CA VAL A 27 -13.32 -11.68 -11.48
C VAL A 27 -12.06 -12.48 -11.80
N SER A 28 -12.18 -13.51 -12.66
CA SER A 28 -11.02 -14.29 -13.11
C SER A 28 -10.06 -13.47 -13.96
N ASP A 29 -10.56 -12.60 -14.83
CA ASP A 29 -9.72 -11.71 -15.65
C ASP A 29 -8.95 -10.73 -14.76
N LEU A 30 -9.63 -10.13 -13.77
CA LEU A 30 -8.99 -9.24 -12.80
C LEU A 30 -7.94 -9.97 -11.96
N TRP A 31 -8.22 -11.21 -11.56
CA TRP A 31 -7.26 -12.01 -10.79
C TRP A 31 -6.00 -12.34 -11.58
N GLN A 32 -6.14 -12.71 -12.86
CA GLN A 32 -4.99 -12.93 -13.74
C GLN A 32 -4.17 -11.65 -13.93
N ALA A 33 -4.83 -10.52 -14.15
CA ALA A 33 -4.15 -9.23 -14.26
C ALA A 33 -3.43 -8.86 -12.95
N PHE A 34 -4.06 -9.11 -11.80
CA PHE A 34 -3.45 -8.90 -10.49
C PHE A 34 -2.19 -9.75 -10.28
N GLN A 35 -2.21 -11.02 -10.65
CA GLN A 35 -1.06 -11.92 -10.52
C GLN A 35 0.16 -11.46 -11.35
N VAL A 36 -0.08 -10.79 -12.48
CA VAL A 36 0.98 -10.20 -13.30
C VAL A 36 1.45 -8.87 -12.72
N LEU A 37 0.52 -8.03 -12.25
CA LEU A 37 0.80 -6.69 -11.76
C LEU A 37 1.53 -6.70 -10.40
N PHE A 38 1.04 -7.49 -9.45
CA PHE A 38 1.49 -7.45 -8.05
C PHE A 38 3.01 -7.61 -7.88
N PRO A 39 3.70 -8.56 -8.54
CA PRO A 39 5.16 -8.70 -8.43
C PRO A 39 5.96 -7.47 -8.88
N ALA A 40 5.38 -6.63 -9.75
CA ALA A 40 6.00 -5.40 -10.23
C ALA A 40 5.61 -4.15 -9.39
N THR A 41 4.89 -4.35 -8.28
CA THR A 41 4.46 -3.24 -7.43
C THR A 41 5.42 -2.95 -6.29
N SER A 42 5.34 -1.70 -5.83
CA SER A 42 5.97 -1.24 -4.60
C SER A 42 4.95 -0.56 -3.69
N ALA A 43 5.22 -0.51 -2.39
CA ALA A 43 4.35 0.11 -1.42
C ALA A 43 5.10 1.09 -0.50
N GLN A 44 4.50 2.25 -0.23
CA GLN A 44 4.98 3.20 0.77
C GLN A 44 4.06 3.17 2.00
N LEU A 45 4.64 2.93 3.18
CA LEU A 45 3.95 3.00 4.46
C LEU A 45 4.13 4.39 5.08
N LEU A 46 3.01 5.01 5.40
CA LEU A 46 2.91 6.33 6.01
C LEU A 46 2.14 6.22 7.32
N VAL A 47 2.51 7.00 8.34
CA VAL A 47 1.68 7.19 9.54
C VAL A 47 1.17 8.62 9.61
N GLN A 48 -0.09 8.77 10.01
CA GLN A 48 -0.72 10.06 10.26
C GLN A 48 -0.22 10.63 11.59
N GLU A 49 0.68 11.61 11.54
CA GLU A 49 1.21 12.29 12.72
C GLU A 49 0.50 13.63 12.95
N PRO A 50 -0.14 13.84 14.11
CA PRO A 50 -0.62 15.16 14.53
C PRO A 50 0.56 16.10 14.79
N VAL A 51 0.55 17.28 14.17
CA VAL A 51 1.55 18.33 14.37
C VAL A 51 0.83 19.66 14.62
N GLY A 52 0.82 20.10 15.88
CA GLY A 52 0.00 21.23 16.32
C GLY A 52 -1.48 20.98 16.00
N ASN A 53 -2.10 21.88 15.22
CA ASN A 53 -3.50 21.78 14.79
C ASN A 53 -3.67 21.14 13.40
N THR A 54 -2.60 20.57 12.82
CA THR A 54 -2.63 19.92 11.52
C THR A 54 -2.18 18.46 11.61
N VAL A 55 -2.20 17.79 10.46
CA VAL A 55 -1.76 16.43 10.27
C VAL A 55 -0.70 16.42 9.18
N ARG A 56 0.41 15.71 9.42
CA ARG A 56 1.35 15.30 8.38
C ARG A 56 1.35 13.79 8.21
N PHE A 57 1.84 13.32 7.08
CA PHE A 57 2.11 11.90 6.88
C PHE A 57 3.62 11.69 6.96
N LYS A 58 4.08 10.92 7.95
CA LYS A 58 5.49 10.55 8.13
C LYS A 58 5.74 9.23 7.40
N PRO A 59 6.60 9.19 6.37
CA PRO A 59 7.09 7.95 5.77
C PRO A 59 7.87 7.10 6.76
N LEU A 60 7.48 5.83 6.86
CA LEU A 60 8.11 4.87 7.78
C LEU A 60 8.85 3.75 7.06
N ALA A 61 8.33 3.32 5.91
CA ALA A 61 8.93 2.24 5.15
C ALA A 61 8.53 2.28 3.68
N PHE A 62 9.33 1.63 2.86
CA PHE A 62 9.04 1.32 1.47
C PHE A 62 9.32 -0.15 1.23
N TYR A 63 8.48 -0.80 0.43
CA TYR A 63 8.54 -2.23 0.19
C TYR A 63 8.45 -2.52 -1.31
N HIS A 64 9.27 -3.45 -1.78
CA HIS A 64 9.02 -4.21 -3.00
C HIS A 64 8.07 -5.39 -2.71
N ALA A 65 7.44 -5.92 -3.76
CA ALA A 65 6.42 -6.96 -3.61
C ALA A 65 6.88 -8.23 -2.87
N ASP A 66 8.15 -8.61 -3.02
CA ASP A 66 8.79 -9.73 -2.35
C ASP A 66 9.02 -9.51 -0.85
N GLU A 67 9.01 -8.26 -0.38
CA GLU A 67 9.18 -7.89 1.03
C GLU A 67 7.84 -7.81 1.79
N MET A 68 6.71 -7.74 1.08
CA MET A 68 5.39 -7.48 1.67
C MET A 68 4.72 -8.70 2.32
N GLY A 69 5.33 -9.90 2.28
CA GLY A 69 4.71 -11.15 2.75
C GLY A 69 4.07 -11.04 4.15
N PRO A 70 4.84 -10.73 5.21
CA PRO A 70 4.32 -10.60 6.57
C PRO A 70 3.26 -9.50 6.73
N LEU A 71 3.42 -8.37 6.01
CA LEU A 71 2.47 -7.27 5.99
C LEU A 71 1.13 -7.69 5.34
N ILE A 72 1.18 -8.50 4.29
CA ILE A 72 -0.02 -8.98 3.59
C ILE A 72 -0.75 -10.05 4.38
N GLU A 73 -0.01 -10.94 5.02
CA GLU A 73 -0.56 -12.05 5.80
C GLU A 73 -1.34 -11.56 7.02
N ALA A 74 -0.76 -10.63 7.79
CA ALA A 74 -1.34 -10.14 9.03
C ALA A 74 -1.07 -8.64 9.21
N PRO A 75 -1.75 -7.74 8.46
CA PRO A 75 -1.39 -6.32 8.40
C PRO A 75 -1.49 -5.61 9.75
N LEU A 76 -2.51 -5.91 10.56
CA LEU A 76 -2.69 -5.26 11.86
C LEU A 76 -1.61 -5.70 12.85
N GLU A 77 -1.31 -6.99 12.88
CA GLU A 77 -0.28 -7.60 13.72
C GLU A 77 1.12 -7.11 13.32
N TYR A 78 1.41 -7.10 12.02
CA TYR A 78 2.66 -6.60 11.47
C TYR A 78 2.86 -5.12 11.82
N LEU A 79 1.86 -4.27 11.58
CA LEU A 79 1.96 -2.85 11.88
C LEU A 79 2.12 -2.60 13.39
N ARG A 80 1.33 -3.29 14.21
CA ARG A 80 1.42 -3.18 15.67
C ARG A 80 2.79 -3.64 16.19
N GLY A 81 3.34 -4.72 15.66
CA GLY A 81 4.61 -5.30 16.09
C GLY A 81 5.83 -4.47 15.69
N ASN A 82 5.81 -3.85 14.51
CA ASN A 82 6.95 -3.10 13.96
C ASN A 82 6.88 -1.59 14.22
N PHE A 83 5.67 -1.02 14.27
CA PHE A 83 5.45 0.44 14.33
C PHE A 83 4.53 0.88 15.48
N GLY A 84 3.87 -0.05 16.17
CA GLY A 84 2.94 0.25 17.27
C GLY A 84 1.54 0.64 16.80
N GLY A 85 0.77 1.26 17.69
CA GLY A 85 -0.55 1.80 17.39
C GLY A 85 -0.47 3.10 16.58
N GLY A 86 -1.54 3.43 15.86
CA GLY A 86 -1.59 4.65 15.05
C GLY A 86 -2.55 4.54 13.87
N LYS A 87 -2.65 5.60 13.07
CA LYS A 87 -3.38 5.58 11.79
C LYS A 87 -2.38 5.48 10.65
N PHE A 88 -2.30 4.32 10.03
CA PHE A 88 -1.38 4.04 8.94
C PHE A 88 -2.08 4.07 7.59
N LYS A 89 -1.34 4.45 6.57
CA LYS A 89 -1.74 4.41 5.17
C LYS A 89 -0.67 3.68 4.37
N ILE A 90 -1.09 2.81 3.47
CA ILE A 90 -0.21 2.13 2.51
C ILE A 90 -0.61 2.59 1.12
N ASN A 91 0.33 3.19 0.39
CA ASN A 91 0.14 3.56 -1.01
C ASN A 91 0.88 2.56 -1.89
N PHE A 92 0.18 1.96 -2.85
CA PHE A 92 0.75 1.05 -3.83
C PHE A 92 1.04 1.76 -5.15
N TYR A 93 2.13 1.36 -5.79
CA TYR A 93 2.63 1.94 -7.04
C TYR A 93 3.04 0.86 -8.04
N HIS A 94 2.91 1.15 -9.32
CA HIS A 94 3.51 0.42 -10.43
C HIS A 94 4.49 1.37 -11.12
N GLY A 95 5.79 1.18 -10.91
CA GLY A 95 6.78 2.21 -11.20
C GLY A 95 6.43 3.52 -10.46
N MET A 96 6.29 4.63 -11.19
CA MET A 96 5.89 5.93 -10.63
C MET A 96 4.38 6.13 -10.51
N GLN A 97 3.57 5.23 -11.07
CA GLN A 97 2.12 5.39 -11.11
C GLN A 97 1.49 4.92 -9.81
N PHE A 98 0.73 5.80 -9.14
CA PHE A 98 -0.13 5.41 -8.03
C PHE A 98 -1.24 4.45 -8.50
N ILE A 99 -1.40 3.33 -7.80
CA ILE A 99 -2.41 2.31 -8.08
C ILE A 99 -3.58 2.44 -7.13
N ALA A 100 -3.29 2.35 -5.82
CA ALA A 100 -4.31 2.22 -4.79
C ALA A 100 -3.76 2.60 -3.41
N THR A 101 -4.68 2.84 -2.47
CA THR A 101 -4.32 3.09 -1.07
C THR A 101 -5.26 2.37 -0.13
N ILE A 102 -4.75 1.97 1.03
CA ILE A 102 -5.54 1.40 2.13
C ILE A 102 -5.08 1.97 3.46
N ASN A 103 -6.00 2.06 4.42
CA ASN A 103 -5.71 2.56 5.76
C ASN A 103 -5.87 1.45 6.80
N PHE A 104 -5.02 1.48 7.82
CA PHE A 104 -5.07 0.58 8.98
C PHE A 104 -5.02 1.39 10.27
N LYS A 105 -5.61 0.85 11.33
CA LYS A 105 -5.61 1.47 12.66
C LYS A 105 -5.37 0.42 13.75
N PRO A 106 -4.16 -0.15 13.86
CA PRO A 106 -3.80 -1.00 14.99
C PRO A 106 -3.86 -0.17 16.30
N GLU A 107 -4.30 -0.82 17.37
CA GLU A 107 -4.30 -0.26 18.71
C GLU A 107 -2.96 -0.49 19.41
N GLY A 108 -2.61 0.38 20.35
CA GLY A 108 -1.41 0.26 21.19
C GLY A 108 -0.56 1.53 21.25
N PRO A 109 0.60 1.47 21.92
CA PRO A 109 1.54 2.59 22.00
C PRO A 109 2.10 2.99 20.63
N GLU A 110 2.30 4.28 20.40
CA GLU A 110 2.78 4.86 19.13
C GLU A 110 4.31 4.76 18.98
N ILE A 111 4.84 3.55 18.78
CA ILE A 111 6.29 3.28 18.68
C ILE A 111 6.94 4.09 17.53
N TRP A 112 6.21 4.30 16.44
CA TRP A 112 6.64 5.06 15.26
C TRP A 112 7.08 6.50 15.53
N ARG A 113 6.74 7.08 16.69
CA ARG A 113 7.19 8.43 17.06
C ARG A 113 8.70 8.53 17.13
N GLU A 114 9.34 7.52 17.72
CA GLU A 114 10.78 7.46 17.94
C GLU A 114 11.56 6.94 16.71
N LEU A 115 10.86 6.40 15.72
CA LEU A 115 11.51 5.90 14.50
C LEU A 115 11.96 7.07 13.61
N PRO A 116 13.07 6.95 12.88
CA PRO A 116 13.43 7.93 11.87
C PRO A 116 12.37 7.99 10.76
N GLU A 117 12.29 9.13 10.08
CA GLU A 117 11.56 9.24 8.83
C GLU A 117 12.37 8.59 7.70
N LEU A 118 11.71 7.89 6.80
CA LEU A 118 12.38 7.38 5.61
C LEU A 118 12.77 8.56 4.70
N GLU A 119 14.07 8.81 4.57
CA GLU A 119 14.60 9.88 3.74
C GLU A 119 14.60 9.51 2.25
N GLY A 120 14.19 10.46 1.40
CA GLY A 120 14.17 10.31 -0.05
C GLY A 120 12.86 9.72 -0.60
N ASN A 121 12.58 10.00 -1.87
CA ASN A 121 11.46 9.39 -2.59
C ASN A 121 12.00 8.17 -3.37
N PRO A 122 11.80 6.92 -2.91
CA PRO A 122 12.33 5.72 -3.57
C PRO A 122 11.79 5.52 -5.00
N ILE A 123 10.75 6.26 -5.38
CA ILE A 123 10.12 6.23 -6.70
C ILE A 123 10.88 7.10 -7.73
N SER A 124 11.88 7.90 -7.31
CA SER A 124 12.59 8.87 -8.16
C SER A 124 13.85 8.35 -8.84
N ASN A 125 14.31 7.14 -8.50
CA ASN A 125 15.63 6.63 -8.88
C ASN A 125 15.59 5.45 -9.88
N GLN A 126 14.52 5.31 -10.67
CA GLN A 126 14.46 4.37 -11.80
C GLN A 126 14.50 5.09 -13.14
#